data_AF-A0A543BKZ3-F1
#
_entry.id   AF-A0A543BKZ3-F1
#
_cell.length_a   1.000
_cell.length_b   1.000
_cell.length_c   1.000
_cell.angle_alpha   90.00
_cell.angle_beta   90.00
_cell.angle_gamma   90.00
#
_symmetry.space_group_name_H-M   'P 1'
#
loop_
_entity.id
_entity.type
_entity.pdbx_description
1 polymer ?
#
loop_
_entity_poly.entity_id
_entity_poly.type
_entity_poly.pdbx_seq_one_letter_code
_entity_poly.pdbx_strand_id
1 'polypeptide(L)'
;MSINPGEASASTPTNAADPRRKISPPSALSLGIIVWTDDPEVEPTVIADRNPVALARAVAVTIHEMLEDSEAYAGATEFLQSNPPPQDWVLPEDVDAWLEALREATPYPAYSFHHVPLTGGADGTNHTVINRYLQHALQEREDALTPDSTPSSVAGQSSGRHLAR
;
A
#
# COMPACT_ATOMS: atom_id res chain seq x y z
N MET A 1 61.86 -28.99 31.00
CA MET A 1 61.39 -30.29 30.46
C MET A 1 59.91 -30.15 30.19
N SER A 2 59.32 -30.54 29.06
CA SER A 2 59.75 -30.80 27.69
C SER A 2 58.46 -30.75 26.87
N ILE A 3 58.58 -30.23 25.66
CA ILE A 3 57.59 -30.01 24.61
C ILE A 3 57.26 -31.32 23.87
N ASN A 4 56.09 -31.35 23.21
CA ASN A 4 55.81 -31.73 21.81
C ASN A 4 54.55 -32.63 21.62
N PRO A 5 53.99 -32.78 20.40
CA PRO A 5 53.26 -31.78 19.59
C PRO A 5 52.05 -32.47 18.89
N GLY A 6 51.45 -31.84 17.86
CA GLY A 6 50.56 -32.52 16.91
C GLY A 6 49.27 -31.75 16.68
N GLU A 7 49.28 -30.78 15.76
CA GLU A 7 48.73 -30.93 14.40
C GLU A 7 47.20 -31.03 14.40
N ALA A 8 46.51 -29.92 14.16
CA ALA A 8 46.12 -29.46 12.82
C ALA A 8 44.91 -30.24 12.27
N SER A 9 43.74 -29.62 12.36
CA SER A 9 42.80 -29.60 11.25
C SER A 9 42.05 -28.28 11.28
N ALA A 10 42.44 -27.44 10.33
CA ALA A 10 41.68 -26.30 9.89
C ALA A 10 40.27 -26.76 9.48
N SER A 11 39.27 -25.98 9.87
CA SER A 11 38.14 -25.63 9.00
C SER A 11 37.32 -24.56 9.71
N THR A 12 37.79 -23.32 9.64
CA THR A 12 36.85 -22.21 9.50
C THR A 12 36.29 -22.28 8.09
N PRO A 13 34.98 -22.07 7.94
CA PRO A 13 34.57 -20.85 7.27
C PRO A 13 33.69 -20.08 8.25
N THR A 14 34.15 -18.95 8.77
CA THR A 14 33.88 -17.64 8.16
C THR A 14 32.53 -17.69 7.47
N ASN A 15 31.47 -17.57 8.27
CA ASN A 15 30.17 -17.16 7.78
C ASN A 15 30.34 -15.70 7.32
N ALA A 16 30.91 -15.54 6.13
CA ALA A 16 30.93 -14.29 5.41
C ALA A 16 29.47 -13.95 5.17
N ALA A 17 28.94 -13.04 5.98
CA ALA A 17 27.67 -12.40 5.72
C ALA A 17 27.71 -11.89 4.28
N ASP A 18 26.86 -12.46 3.43
CA ASP A 18 26.76 -12.11 2.02
C ASP A 18 26.51 -10.59 1.88
N PRO A 19 27.43 -9.82 1.29
CA PRO A 19 27.32 -8.36 1.19
C PRO A 19 26.24 -7.91 0.17
N ARG A 20 25.40 -8.82 -0.31
CA ARG A 20 24.36 -8.56 -1.32
C ARG A 20 22.96 -8.89 -0.83
N ARG A 21 22.59 -8.50 0.40
CA ARG A 21 21.16 -8.25 0.70
C ARG A 21 20.70 -7.16 -0.28
N LYS A 22 20.14 -7.58 -1.41
CA LYS A 22 19.42 -6.70 -2.33
C LYS A 22 18.29 -6.09 -1.52
N ILE A 23 18.46 -4.82 -1.14
CA ILE A 23 17.40 -4.05 -0.52
C ILE A 23 16.37 -3.83 -1.62
N SER A 24 15.34 -4.67 -1.66
CA SER A 24 14.20 -4.44 -2.53
C SER A 24 13.53 -3.12 -2.12
N PRO A 25 13.12 -2.27 -3.06
CA PRO A 25 12.36 -1.08 -2.73
C PRO A 25 11.07 -1.47 -1.98
N PRO A 26 10.56 -0.61 -1.08
CA PRO A 26 9.28 -0.84 -0.43
C PRO A 26 8.19 -1.06 -1.48
N SER A 27 7.34 -2.06 -1.26
CA SER A 27 6.22 -2.38 -2.16
C SER A 27 4.98 -1.52 -1.92
N ALA A 28 4.94 -0.79 -0.81
CA ALA A 28 3.84 0.08 -0.42
C ALA A 28 4.29 1.18 0.55
N LEU A 29 3.49 2.24 0.65
CA LEU A 29 3.56 3.30 1.65
C LEU A 29 2.25 3.37 2.41
N SER A 30 2.33 3.79 3.67
CA SER A 30 1.18 4.25 4.43
C SER A 30 1.15 5.78 4.35
N LEU A 31 -0.02 6.36 4.11
CA LEU A 31 -0.26 7.80 4.07
C LEU A 31 -1.25 8.20 5.16
N GLY A 32 -0.94 9.26 5.88
CA GLY A 32 -1.81 9.95 6.82
C GLY A 32 -2.18 11.31 6.23
N ILE A 33 -3.46 11.64 6.24
CA ILE A 33 -3.96 12.93 5.75
C ILE A 33 -4.64 13.62 6.93
N ILE A 34 -4.31 14.89 7.17
CA ILE A 34 -4.92 15.75 8.18
C ILE A 34 -5.57 16.94 7.45
N VAL A 35 -6.87 17.11 7.66
CA VAL A 35 -7.66 18.23 7.17
C VAL A 35 -7.95 19.13 8.36
N TRP A 36 -7.40 20.35 8.35
CA TRP A 36 -7.43 21.24 9.50
C TRP A 36 -8.74 22.01 9.68
N THR A 37 -9.42 22.31 8.58
CA THR A 37 -10.67 23.09 8.56
C THR A 37 -11.55 22.64 7.38
N ASP A 38 -12.76 23.18 7.28
CA ASP A 38 -13.63 23.01 6.11
C ASP A 38 -13.34 23.99 4.96
N ASP A 39 -12.40 24.93 5.15
CA ASP A 39 -11.96 25.88 4.12
C ASP A 39 -11.14 25.15 3.04
N PRO A 40 -11.60 25.10 1.77
CA PRO A 40 -10.89 24.43 0.68
C PRO A 40 -9.56 25.11 0.30
N GLU A 41 -9.33 26.36 0.71
CA GLU A 41 -8.07 27.06 0.44
C GLU A 41 -6.97 26.67 1.44
N VAL A 42 -7.32 26.02 2.57
CA VAL A 42 -6.37 25.49 3.53
C VAL A 42 -5.92 24.11 3.10
N GLU A 43 -4.66 24.00 2.68
CA GLU A 43 -4.09 22.73 2.23
C GLU A 43 -4.05 21.69 3.36
N PRO A 44 -4.43 20.42 3.09
CA PRO A 44 -4.29 19.35 4.05
C PRO A 44 -2.81 18.97 4.24
N THR A 45 -2.46 18.56 5.46
CA THR A 45 -1.14 18.00 5.74
C THR A 45 -1.12 16.52 5.38
N VAL A 46 -0.13 16.10 4.57
CA VAL A 46 0.05 14.71 4.17
C VAL A 46 1.38 14.19 4.72
N ILE A 47 1.31 13.08 5.46
CA ILE A 47 2.46 12.41 6.07
C ILE A 47 2.57 11.01 5.46
N ALA A 48 3.79 10.59 5.10
CA ALA A 48 4.03 9.28 4.52
C ALA A 48 5.08 8.52 5.34
N ASP A 49 4.78 7.25 5.66
CA ASP A 49 5.74 6.34 6.30
C ASP A 49 5.59 4.92 5.73
N ARG A 50 6.62 4.10 5.88
CA ARG A 50 6.56 2.67 5.53
C ARG A 50 5.95 1.83 6.65
N ASN A 51 5.99 2.31 7.88
CA ASN A 51 5.44 1.66 9.06
C ASN A 51 4.13 2.37 9.48
N PRO A 52 2.97 1.70 9.42
CA PRO A 52 1.70 2.31 9.79
C PRO A 52 1.63 2.77 11.25
N VAL A 53 2.35 2.11 12.17
CA VAL A 53 2.40 2.51 13.59
C VAL A 53 3.20 3.80 13.76
N ALA A 54 4.33 3.92 13.05
CA ALA A 54 5.11 5.15 13.06
C ALA A 54 4.33 6.31 12.43
N LEU A 55 3.57 6.03 11.36
CA LEU A 55 2.69 7.00 10.73
C LEU A 55 1.60 7.50 11.67
N ALA A 56 0.87 6.61 12.36
CA ALA A 56 -0.18 6.99 13.29
C ALA A 56 0.36 7.93 14.39
N ARG A 57 1.54 7.58 14.94
CA ARG A 57 2.22 8.43 15.92
C ARG A 57 2.63 9.78 15.32
N ALA A 58 3.18 9.81 14.10
CA ALA A 58 3.56 11.05 13.44
C ALA A 58 2.35 11.96 13.20
N VAL A 59 1.22 11.41 12.73
CA VAL A 59 -0.04 12.14 12.57
C VAL A 59 -0.52 12.73 13.89
N ALA A 60 -0.59 11.93 14.95
CA ALA A 60 -1.04 12.40 16.26
C ALA A 60 -0.12 13.49 16.84
N VAL A 61 1.21 13.34 16.73
CA VAL A 61 2.18 14.35 17.16
C VAL A 61 2.00 15.65 16.37
N THR A 62 1.89 15.57 15.04
CA THR A 62 1.68 16.77 14.20
C THR A 62 0.40 17.50 14.57
N ILE A 63 -0.69 16.77 14.87
CA ILE A 63 -1.92 17.41 15.35
C ILE A 63 -1.69 18.06 16.72
N HIS A 64 -1.08 17.34 17.66
CA HIS A 64 -0.82 17.87 19.00
C HIS A 64 -0.02 19.17 18.97
N GLU A 65 1.11 19.19 18.26
CA GLU A 65 1.97 20.37 18.14
C GLU A 65 1.20 21.56 17.54
N MET A 66 0.41 21.33 16.49
CA MET A 66 -0.38 22.38 15.86
C MET A 66 -1.49 22.93 16.78
N LEU A 67 -2.06 22.09 17.65
CA LEU A 67 -3.05 22.51 18.65
C LEU A 67 -2.39 23.25 19.83
N GLU A 68 -1.13 22.95 20.17
CA GLU A 68 -0.38 23.68 21.18
C GLU A 68 -0.03 25.10 20.70
N ASP A 69 0.38 25.24 19.44
CA ASP A 69 0.82 26.50 18.86
C ASP A 69 -0.35 27.43 18.45
N SER A 70 -1.55 26.86 18.26
CA SER A 70 -2.73 27.59 17.82
C SER A 70 -4.01 26.95 18.35
N GLU A 71 -4.94 27.79 18.80
CA GLU A 71 -6.30 27.35 19.13
C GLU A 71 -7.09 27.09 17.82
N ALA A 72 -6.76 25.99 17.14
CA ALA A 72 -7.33 25.64 15.83
C ALA A 72 -8.85 25.39 15.88
N TYR A 73 -9.38 25.06 17.07
CA TYR A 73 -10.80 24.97 17.35
C TYR A 73 -11.09 25.36 18.81
N ALA A 74 -12.33 25.77 19.08
CA ALA A 74 -12.76 26.12 20.43
C ALA A 74 -12.71 24.89 21.36
N GLY A 75 -11.94 24.98 22.45
CA GLY A 75 -11.76 23.87 23.40
C GLY A 75 -10.48 23.04 23.19
N ALA A 76 -9.62 23.42 22.23
CA ALA A 76 -8.38 22.71 21.96
C ALA A 76 -7.44 22.67 23.19
N THR A 77 -7.37 23.78 23.93
CA THR A 77 -6.55 23.86 25.15
C THR A 77 -7.03 22.88 26.22
N GLU A 78 -8.34 22.84 26.49
CA GLU A 78 -8.95 21.92 27.45
C GLU A 78 -8.79 20.46 27.01
N PHE A 79 -8.90 20.19 25.71
CA PHE A 79 -8.66 18.87 25.15
C PHE A 79 -7.22 18.40 25.42
N LEU A 80 -6.22 19.24 25.14
CA LEU A 80 -4.81 18.92 25.39
C LEU A 80 -4.50 18.73 26.88
N GLN A 81 -5.14 19.50 27.76
CA GLN A 81 -4.98 19.35 29.21
C GLN A 81 -5.64 18.08 29.77
N SER A 82 -6.69 17.59 29.12
CA SER A 82 -7.48 16.44 29.58
C SER A 82 -7.00 15.10 29.03
N ASN A 83 -6.11 15.12 28.03
CA ASN A 83 -5.59 13.93 27.37
C ASN A 83 -4.07 13.81 27.54
N PRO A 84 -3.50 12.58 27.53
CA PRO A 84 -2.06 12.40 27.69
C PRO A 84 -1.25 13.06 26.56
N PRO A 85 -0.14 13.75 26.85
CA PRO A 85 0.75 14.34 25.85
C PRO A 85 1.64 13.27 25.17
N PRO A 86 2.31 13.60 24.04
CA PRO A 86 3.08 12.64 23.24
C PRO A 86 4.16 11.82 23.96
N GLN A 87 4.77 12.38 25.01
CA GLN A 87 5.77 11.69 25.84
C GLN A 87 5.19 10.53 26.65
N ASP A 88 3.88 10.53 26.89
CA ASP A 88 3.18 9.53 27.72
C ASP A 88 2.54 8.43 26.86
N TRP A 89 2.57 8.53 25.53
CA TRP A 89 2.11 7.48 24.61
C TRP A 89 3.18 6.38 24.49
N VAL A 90 3.11 5.37 25.36
CA VAL A 90 4.09 4.27 25.45
C VAL A 90 3.78 3.18 24.44
N LEU A 91 2.50 2.91 24.21
CA LEU A 91 1.99 1.86 23.34
C LEU A 91 1.29 2.46 22.11
N PRO A 92 1.21 1.72 20.98
CA PRO A 92 0.43 2.14 19.82
C PRO A 92 -1.03 2.47 20.16
N GLU A 93 -1.63 1.70 21.07
CA GLU A 93 -3.02 1.88 21.50
C GLU A 93 -3.27 3.20 22.23
N ASP A 94 -2.24 3.78 22.85
CA ASP A 94 -2.33 5.11 23.50
C ASP A 94 -2.55 6.21 22.44
N VAL A 95 -1.90 6.06 21.28
CA VAL A 95 -2.06 6.97 20.13
C VAL A 95 -3.44 6.81 19.52
N ASP A 96 -3.89 5.57 19.34
CA ASP A 96 -5.22 5.29 18.79
C ASP A 96 -6.33 5.86 19.70
N ALA A 97 -6.20 5.68 21.02
CA ALA A 97 -7.15 6.23 21.98
C ALA A 97 -7.18 7.76 21.97
N TRP A 98 -6.01 8.41 21.87
CA TRP A 98 -5.93 9.87 21.79
C TRP A 98 -6.55 10.41 20.49
N LEU A 99 -6.25 9.78 19.36
CA LEU A 99 -6.83 10.11 18.06
C LEU A 99 -8.36 9.93 18.07
N GLU A 100 -8.86 8.91 18.75
CA GLU A 100 -10.30 8.68 18.85
C GLU A 100 -11.00 9.71 19.72
N ALA A 101 -10.42 10.04 20.88
CA ALA A 101 -10.90 11.11 21.73
C ALA A 101 -10.95 12.46 20.99
N LEU A 102 -9.95 12.74 20.14
CA LEU A 102 -9.94 13.93 19.28
C LEU A 102 -11.13 13.95 18.31
N ARG A 103 -11.40 12.83 17.64
CA ARG A 103 -12.52 12.70 16.68
C ARG A 103 -13.88 12.89 17.35
N GLU A 104 -14.01 12.49 18.61
CA GLU A 104 -15.24 12.71 19.40
C GLU A 104 -15.38 14.16 19.87
N ALA A 105 -14.27 14.82 20.19
CA ALA A 105 -14.27 16.18 20.72
C ALA A 105 -14.59 17.24 19.66
N THR A 106 -14.17 17.02 18.41
CA THR A 106 -14.28 18.03 17.36
C THR A 106 -14.38 17.41 15.95
N PRO A 107 -15.12 18.03 15.01
CA PRO A 107 -15.08 17.63 13.61
C PRO A 107 -13.73 17.92 12.93
N TYR A 108 -12.94 18.89 13.45
CA TYR A 108 -11.65 19.27 12.89
C TYR A 108 -10.59 19.51 13.98
N PRO A 109 -9.33 19.07 13.79
CA PRO A 109 -8.81 18.45 12.56
C PRO A 109 -9.32 17.02 12.33
N ALA A 110 -9.74 16.75 11.10
CA ALA A 110 -10.13 15.42 10.66
C ALA A 110 -8.93 14.70 10.08
N TYR A 111 -8.82 13.38 10.28
CA TYR A 111 -7.68 12.61 9.78
C TYR A 111 -8.12 11.27 9.17
N SER A 112 -7.28 10.74 8.28
CA SER A 112 -7.47 9.43 7.67
C SER A 112 -6.15 8.74 7.34
N PHE A 113 -6.17 7.41 7.33
CA PHE A 113 -5.03 6.56 7.02
C PHE A 113 -5.28 5.73 5.77
N HIS A 114 -4.29 5.65 4.89
CA HIS A 114 -4.37 4.97 3.60
C HIS A 114 -3.15 4.09 3.40
N HIS A 115 -3.35 2.95 2.74
CA HIS A 115 -2.26 2.08 2.32
C HIS A 115 -2.15 2.10 0.79
N VAL A 116 -1.04 2.63 0.28
CA VAL A 116 -0.82 2.89 -1.14
C VAL A 116 0.28 1.97 -1.67
N PRO A 117 -0.04 1.06 -2.60
CA PRO A 117 0.96 0.25 -3.29
C PRO A 117 1.93 1.15 -4.09
N LEU A 118 3.23 0.89 -3.97
CA LEU A 118 4.28 1.54 -4.76
C LEU A 118 4.59 0.81 -6.07
N THR A 119 4.08 -0.41 -6.22
CA THR A 119 4.22 -1.20 -7.45
C THR A 119 2.98 -1.08 -8.32
N GLY A 120 3.09 -0.20 -9.31
CA GLY A 120 2.13 0.28 -10.30
C GLY A 120 2.81 1.48 -10.97
N GLY A 121 2.55 1.82 -12.23
CA GLY A 121 3.27 2.91 -12.90
C GLY A 121 3.09 4.27 -12.24
N ALA A 122 3.61 5.31 -12.89
CA ALA A 122 3.69 6.68 -12.35
C ALA A 122 2.34 7.31 -11.90
N ASP A 123 1.21 6.65 -12.18
CA ASP A 123 -0.16 7.01 -11.80
C ASP A 123 -0.77 6.12 -10.68
N GLY A 124 0.02 5.21 -10.08
CA GLY A 124 -0.47 4.24 -9.08
C GLY A 124 -1.23 3.05 -9.68
N THR A 125 -1.35 2.99 -11.01
CA THR A 125 -2.03 1.90 -11.69
C THR A 125 -1.12 0.70 -11.81
N ASN A 126 -1.55 -0.48 -11.36
CA ASN A 126 -0.89 -1.72 -11.78
C ASN A 126 -1.17 -1.94 -13.29
N HIS A 127 -0.37 -1.30 -14.15
CA HIS A 127 -0.57 -1.32 -15.60
C HIS A 127 -0.59 -2.73 -16.15
N THR A 128 0.05 -3.70 -15.50
CA THR A 128 -0.04 -5.11 -15.91
C THR A 128 -1.44 -5.67 -15.71
N VAL A 129 -2.11 -5.34 -14.60
CA VAL A 129 -3.49 -5.74 -14.33
C VAL A 129 -4.46 -4.98 -15.24
N ILE A 130 -4.29 -3.66 -15.38
CA ILE A 130 -5.17 -2.84 -16.23
C ILE A 130 -5.02 -3.17 -17.71
N ASN A 131 -3.79 -3.36 -18.21
CA ASN A 131 -3.59 -3.77 -19.61
C ASN A 131 -4.16 -5.16 -19.87
N ARG A 132 -4.07 -6.10 -18.91
CA ARG A 132 -4.72 -7.42 -19.04
C ARG A 132 -6.24 -7.30 -19.10
N TYR A 133 -6.83 -6.47 -18.24
CA TYR A 133 -8.27 -6.23 -18.24
C TYR A 133 -8.73 -5.56 -19.53
N LEU A 134 -8.01 -4.54 -20.00
CA LEU A 134 -8.28 -3.88 -21.28
C LEU A 134 -8.15 -4.82 -22.47
N GLN A 135 -7.11 -5.67 -22.49
CA GLN A 135 -6.95 -6.68 -23.53
C GLN A 135 -8.12 -7.67 -23.54
N HIS A 136 -8.56 -8.12 -22.36
CA HIS A 136 -9.72 -9.01 -22.25
C HIS A 136 -11.00 -8.33 -22.74
N ALA A 137 -11.28 -7.10 -22.31
CA ALA A 137 -12.46 -6.36 -22.72
C ALA A 137 -12.45 -5.99 -24.21
N LEU A 138 -11.27 -5.78 -24.81
CA LEU A 138 -11.13 -5.58 -26.25
C LEU A 138 -11.36 -6.88 -27.02
N GLN A 139 -10.83 -8.00 -26.53
CA GLN A 139 -11.05 -9.33 -27.11
C GLN A 139 -12.55 -9.69 -27.08
N GLU A 140 -13.23 -9.49 -25.95
CA GLU A 140 -14.68 -9.74 -25.83
C GLU A 140 -15.50 -8.89 -26.80
N ARG A 141 -15.09 -7.63 -27.03
CA ARG A 141 -15.74 -6.77 -28.03
C ARG A 141 -15.44 -7.24 -29.44
N GLU A 142 -14.22 -7.68 -29.74
CA GLU A 142 -13.85 -8.21 -31.04
C GLU A 142 -14.62 -9.50 -31.35
N ASP A 143 -14.76 -10.39 -30.37
CA ASP A 143 -15.55 -11.63 -30.45
C ASP A 143 -17.06 -11.33 -30.60
N ALA A 144 -17.57 -10.30 -29.93
CA ALA A 144 -18.96 -9.87 -30.08
C ALA A 144 -19.25 -9.16 -31.42
N LEU A 145 -18.21 -8.59 -32.06
CA LEU A 145 -18.29 -7.89 -33.34
C LEU A 145 -17.95 -8.79 -34.53
N THR A 146 -17.41 -9.99 -34.31
CA THR A 146 -17.23 -10.99 -35.37
C THR A 146 -18.55 -11.74 -35.54
N PRO A 147 -19.31 -11.52 -36.62
CA PRO A 147 -20.50 -12.32 -36.88
C PRO A 147 -20.06 -13.76 -37.09
N ASP A 148 -20.76 -14.69 -36.44
CA ASP A 148 -20.62 -16.13 -36.64
C ASP A 148 -20.51 -16.40 -38.15
N SER A 149 -19.30 -16.68 -38.60
CA SER A 149 -19.08 -17.16 -39.96
C SER A 149 -19.53 -18.61 -39.95
N THR A 150 -20.84 -18.83 -39.98
CA THR A 150 -21.41 -20.12 -40.38
C THR A 150 -20.79 -20.46 -41.74
N PRO A 151 -20.01 -21.54 -41.87
CA PRO A 151 -19.48 -21.91 -43.17
C PRO A 151 -20.67 -22.28 -44.06
N SER A 152 -20.92 -21.43 -45.05
CA SER A 152 -21.77 -21.71 -46.20
C SER A 152 -21.14 -22.88 -46.96
N SER A 153 -21.54 -24.11 -46.63
CA SER A 153 -21.10 -25.31 -47.34
C SER A 153 -21.86 -25.41 -48.66
N VAL A 154 -21.30 -24.81 -49.71
CA VAL A 154 -21.66 -25.12 -51.10
C VAL A 154 -20.40 -25.57 -51.85
N ALA A 155 -20.59 -26.63 -52.66
CA ALA A 155 -19.66 -27.37 -53.53
C ALA A 155 -18.94 -28.54 -52.82
N GLY A 156 -19.08 -29.81 -53.18
CA GLY A 156 -19.46 -30.45 -54.44
C GLY A 156 -18.35 -31.48 -54.80
N GLN A 157 -18.72 -32.61 -55.45
CA GLN A 157 -17.90 -33.76 -55.94
C GLN A 157 -17.98 -35.03 -55.05
N SER A 158 -18.07 -36.28 -55.54
CA SER A 158 -17.97 -36.88 -56.89
C SER A 158 -18.41 -38.36 -56.83
N SER A 159 -19.05 -38.85 -57.90
CA SER A 159 -19.01 -40.20 -58.49
C SER A 159 -19.25 -41.48 -57.67
N GLY A 160 -20.22 -42.30 -58.15
CA GLY A 160 -19.91 -43.71 -58.50
C GLY A 160 -20.58 -44.86 -57.75
N ARG A 161 -21.70 -45.32 -58.32
CA ARG A 161 -22.00 -46.74 -58.71
C ARG A 161 -22.43 -47.80 -57.67
N HIS A 162 -23.62 -48.38 -57.96
CA HIS A 162 -24.13 -49.77 -57.73
C HIS A 162 -24.51 -50.27 -56.31
N LEU A 163 -25.80 -50.61 -56.11
CA LEU A 163 -26.33 -52.01 -56.17
C LEU A 163 -27.86 -52.12 -55.88
N ALA A 164 -28.53 -52.89 -56.75
CA ALA A 164 -29.71 -53.76 -56.59
C ALA A 164 -30.99 -53.27 -55.86
N ARG A 165 -32.10 -53.18 -56.61
CA ARG A 165 -33.11 -54.26 -56.69
C ARG A 165 -33.99 -54.12 -57.93
#